data_AF-A0A918IFE7-F1
#
_entry.id   AF-A0A918IFE7-F1
#
_cell.length_a   1.000
_cell.length_b   1.000
_cell.length_c   1.000
_cell.angle_alpha   90.00
_cell.angle_beta   90.00
_cell.angle_gamma   90.00
#
_symmetry.space_group_name_H-M   'P 1'
#
loop_
_entity.id
_entity.type
_entity.pdbx_description
1 polymer ?
#
loop_
_entity_poly.entity_id
_entity_poly.type
_entity_poly.pdbx_seq_one_letter_code
_entity_poly.pdbx_strand_id
1 'polypeptide(L)'
;MALPGKTDAPRPAVAERITVALIAKAADGLQRLQLRTGLSKTDVVNRSISLYDFIDEQLEDGHELLLRRKGTDEVQLIHIL
;
A
#
# COMPACT_ATOMS: atom_id res chain seq x y z
N MET A 1 31.46 -18.08 24.09
CA MET A 1 30.06 -18.43 23.77
C MET A 1 29.46 -17.24 23.05
N ALA A 2 29.45 -17.24 21.71
CA ALA A 2 28.98 -16.13 20.89
C ALA A 2 27.46 -16.26 20.67
N LEU A 3 26.74 -15.14 20.79
CA LEU A 3 25.29 -15.04 20.57
C LEU A 3 24.98 -15.32 19.08
N PRO A 4 23.93 -16.10 18.76
CA PRO A 4 23.57 -16.39 17.38
C PRO A 4 23.16 -15.09 16.66
N GLY A 5 23.79 -14.86 15.50
CA GLY A 5 23.52 -13.73 14.63
C GLY A 5 22.04 -13.68 14.25
N LYS A 6 21.47 -12.48 14.38
CA LYS A 6 20.13 -12.12 13.92
C LYS A 6 19.97 -12.59 12.48
N THR A 7 19.07 -13.53 12.24
CA THR A 7 18.79 -14.08 10.91
C THR A 7 18.34 -12.93 10.01
N ASP A 8 19.21 -12.48 9.11
CA ASP A 8 18.83 -11.58 8.03
C ASP A 8 17.88 -12.37 7.12
N ALA A 9 16.57 -12.17 7.33
CA ALA A 9 15.58 -12.65 6.37
C ALA A 9 15.95 -12.05 4.99
N PRO A 10 16.03 -12.86 3.92
CA PRO A 10 16.44 -12.36 2.63
C PRO A 10 15.51 -11.23 2.21
N ARG A 11 16.08 -10.04 2.00
CA ARG A 11 15.36 -8.91 1.40
C ARG A 11 14.82 -9.38 0.04
N PRO A 12 13.54 -9.14 -0.28
CA PRO A 12 12.97 -9.56 -1.55
C PRO A 12 13.86 -9.08 -2.70
N ALA A 13 14.17 -9.97 -3.64
CA ALA A 13 14.93 -9.60 -4.83
C ALA A 13 14.13 -8.56 -5.62
N VAL A 14 14.83 -7.54 -6.14
CA VAL A 14 14.20 -6.52 -6.99
C VAL A 14 13.81 -7.19 -8.31
N ALA A 15 12.51 -7.38 -8.53
CA ALA A 15 11.99 -8.00 -9.76
C ALA A 15 12.00 -7.03 -10.95
N GLU A 16 11.68 -5.75 -10.72
CA GLU A 16 11.61 -4.72 -11.74
C GLU A 16 11.98 -3.34 -11.16
N ARG A 17 12.47 -2.43 -12.00
CA ARG A 17 12.72 -1.02 -11.63
C ARG A 17 12.00 -0.11 -12.60
N ILE A 18 11.15 0.77 -12.08
CA ILE A 18 10.45 1.81 -12.84
C ILE A 18 10.86 3.21 -12.36
N THR A 19 10.85 4.17 -13.27
CA THR A 19 10.97 5.61 -12.95
C THR A 19 9.65 6.28 -13.27
N VAL A 20 9.02 6.88 -12.26
CA VAL A 20 7.68 7.46 -12.39
C VAL A 20 7.71 8.93 -11.99
N ALA A 21 7.20 9.80 -12.86
CA ALA A 21 6.92 11.19 -12.50
C ALA A 21 5.58 11.26 -11.76
N LEU A 22 5.60 11.72 -10.51
CA LEU A 22 4.37 11.88 -9.72
C LEU A 22 3.74 13.24 -9.98
N ILE A 23 2.42 13.27 -10.14
CA ILE A 23 1.65 14.52 -10.05
C ILE A 23 1.72 15.07 -8.61
N ALA A 24 1.52 16.39 -8.44
CA ALA A 24 1.63 17.07 -7.15
C ALA A 24 0.86 16.36 -6.03
N LYS A 25 -0.41 16.01 -6.28
CA LYS A 25 -1.27 15.30 -5.30
C LYS A 25 -0.67 13.96 -4.85
N ALA A 26 -0.06 13.21 -5.76
CA ALA A 26 0.54 11.92 -5.47
C ALA A 26 1.87 12.09 -4.71
N ALA A 27 2.67 13.10 -5.05
CA ALA A 27 3.88 13.44 -4.31
C ALA A 27 3.57 13.82 -2.85
N ASP A 28 2.57 14.67 -2.63
CA ASP A 28 2.13 15.04 -1.27
C ASP A 28 1.56 13.84 -0.51
N GLY A 29 0.81 12.98 -1.22
CA GLY A 29 0.28 11.73 -0.67
C GLY A 29 1.37 10.79 -0.20
N LEU A 30 2.41 10.60 -1.02
CA LEU A 30 3.59 9.81 -0.67
C LEU A 30 4.27 10.38 0.58
N GLN A 31 4.50 11.69 0.65
CA GLN A 31 5.11 12.32 1.83
C GLN A 31 4.28 12.10 3.09
N ARG A 32 2.95 12.30 3.04
CA ARG A 32 2.06 12.06 4.19
C ARG A 32 2.08 10.60 4.64
N LEU A 33 2.08 9.66 3.70
CA LEU A 33 2.13 8.23 4.01
C LEU A 33 3.45 7.85 4.66
N GLN A 34 4.58 8.35 4.16
CA GLN A 34 5.88 8.12 4.78
C GLN A 34 5.93 8.66 6.22
N LEU A 35 5.45 9.89 6.45
CA LEU A 35 5.42 10.49 7.80
C LEU A 35 4.54 9.70 8.77
N ARG A 36 3.38 9.24 8.33
CA ARG A 36 2.42 8.53 9.19
C ARG A 36 2.80 7.08 9.47
N THR A 37 3.48 6.42 8.53
CA THR A 37 3.75 4.97 8.61
C THR A 37 5.21 4.62 8.90
N GLY A 38 6.14 5.56 8.69
CA GLY A 38 7.58 5.31 8.76
C GLY A 38 8.13 4.47 7.61
N LEU A 39 7.32 4.15 6.60
CA LEU A 39 7.73 3.30 5.48
C LEU A 39 8.62 4.05 4.47
N SER A 40 9.50 3.30 3.80
CA SER A 40 10.28 3.84 2.68
C SER A 40 9.39 4.17 1.49
N LYS A 41 9.85 5.03 0.57
CA LYS A 41 9.11 5.32 -0.67
C LYS A 41 8.82 4.03 -1.46
N THR A 42 9.82 3.14 -1.54
CA THR A 42 9.70 1.85 -2.19
C THR A 42 8.61 0.98 -1.55
N ASP A 43 8.58 0.90 -0.21
CA ASP A 43 7.56 0.11 0.48
C ASP A 43 6.16 0.69 0.29
N VAL A 44 6.03 2.03 0.34
CA VAL A 44 4.74 2.70 0.07
C VAL A 44 4.28 2.40 -1.34
N VAL A 45 5.15 2.56 -2.35
CA VAL A 45 4.81 2.29 -3.75
C VAL A 45 4.43 0.83 -3.97
N ASN A 46 5.24 -0.12 -3.50
CA ASN A 46 4.94 -1.55 -3.65
C ASN A 46 3.61 -1.91 -3.00
N ARG A 47 3.34 -1.45 -1.77
CA ARG A 47 2.07 -1.71 -1.10
C ARG A 47 0.89 -1.03 -1.78
N SER A 48 1.06 0.17 -2.33
CA SER A 48 0.01 0.86 -3.08
C SER A 48 -0.35 0.10 -4.35
N ILE A 49 0.63 -0.43 -5.09
CA ILE A 49 0.39 -1.24 -6.28
C ILE A 49 -0.34 -2.52 -5.90
N SER A 50 0.18 -3.29 -4.93
CA SER A 50 -0.46 -4.54 -4.49
C SER A 50 -1.87 -4.34 -3.92
N LEU A 51 -2.12 -3.22 -3.24
CA LEU A 51 -3.47 -2.91 -2.74
C LEU A 51 -4.42 -2.55 -3.88
N TYR A 52 -3.96 -1.80 -4.87
CA TYR A 52 -4.79 -1.46 -6.04
C TYR A 52 -5.15 -2.72 -6.82
N ASP A 53 -4.15 -3.57 -7.11
CA ASP A 53 -4.30 -4.87 -7.77
C ASP A 53 -5.33 -5.76 -7.05
N PHE A 54 -5.16 -5.94 -5.73
CA PHE A 54 -6.12 -6.71 -4.93
C PHE A 54 -7.54 -6.12 -4.99
N ILE A 55 -7.70 -4.80 -4.86
CA ILE A 55 -9.04 -4.20 -4.89
C ILE A 55 -9.68 -4.36 -6.28
N ASP A 56 -8.90 -4.19 -7.34
CA ASP A 56 -9.35 -4.37 -8.72
C ASP A 56 -9.85 -5.79 -8.95
N GLU A 57 -9.08 -6.81 -8.56
CA GLU A 57 -9.49 -8.23 -8.61
C GLU A 57 -10.83 -8.46 -7.88
N GLN A 58 -11.00 -7.90 -6.67
CA GLN A 58 -12.25 -8.06 -5.93
C GLN A 58 -13.44 -7.40 -6.64
N LEU A 59 -13.23 -6.23 -7.26
CA LEU A 59 -14.28 -5.53 -8.01
C LEU A 59 -14.65 -6.29 -9.29
N GLU A 60 -13.68 -6.86 -10.00
CA GLU A 60 -13.91 -7.72 -11.18
C GLU A 60 -14.72 -8.98 -10.81
N ASP A 61 -14.46 -9.56 -9.64
CA ASP A 61 -15.22 -10.69 -9.08
C ASP A 61 -16.65 -10.30 -8.63
N GLY A 62 -17.03 -9.03 -8.77
CA GLY A 62 -18.37 -8.52 -8.45
C GLY A 62 -18.56 -8.18 -6.97
N HIS A 63 -17.48 -8.07 -6.19
CA HIS A 63 -17.56 -7.58 -4.82
C HIS A 63 -17.75 -6.06 -4.77
N GLU A 64 -18.31 -5.58 -3.66
CA GLU A 64 -18.46 -4.15 -3.38
C GLU A 64 -17.45 -3.69 -2.34
N LEU A 65 -16.82 -2.53 -2.56
CA LEU A 65 -15.95 -1.89 -1.57
C LEU A 65 -16.75 -0.96 -0.67
N LEU A 66 -16.83 -1.31 0.61
CA LEU A 66 -17.57 -0.56 1.63
C LEU A 66 -16.62 0.08 2.66
N LEU A 67 -16.72 1.40 2.85
CA LEU A 67 -16.08 2.11 3.96
C LEU A 67 -17.07 2.26 5.11
N ARG A 68 -16.78 1.59 6.23
CA ARG A 68 -17.56 1.73 7.47
C ARG A 68 -16.84 2.60 8.47
N ARG A 69 -17.51 3.63 8.99
CA ARG A 69 -16.98 4.45 10.08
C ARG A 69 -17.16 3.72 11.41
N LYS A 70 -16.06 3.47 12.11
CA LYS A 70 -16.07 2.77 13.40
C LYS A 70 -16.88 3.57 14.43
N GLY A 71 -17.79 2.89 15.14
CA GLY A 71 -18.63 3.49 16.18
C GLY A 71 -19.90 4.15 15.66
N THR A 72 -20.21 4.00 14.37
CA THR A 72 -21.46 4.46 13.74
C THR A 72 -21.99 3.37 12.82
N ASP A 73 -23.28 3.44 12.48
CA ASP A 73 -23.89 2.61 11.43
C ASP A 73 -23.69 3.20 10.01
N GLU A 74 -22.85 4.24 9.89
CA GLU A 74 -22.53 4.86 8.60
C GLU A 74 -21.63 3.94 7.76
N VAL A 75 -22.17 3.55 6.59
CA VAL A 75 -21.49 2.78 5.56
C VAL A 75 -21.56 3.56 4.25
N GLN A 76 -20.43 3.68 3.56
CA GLN A 76 -20.32 4.34 2.25
C GLN A 76 -19.86 3.32 1.21
N LEU A 77 -20.59 3.24 0.09
CA LEU A 77 -20.16 2.49 -1.09
C LEU A 77 -19.13 3.30 -1.86
N ILE A 78 -18.00 2.67 -2.20
CA ILE A 78 -16.89 3.31 -2.89
C ILE A 78 -16.74 2.71 -4.27
N HIS A 79 -16.67 3.58 -5.27
CA HIS A 79 -16.28 3.23 -6.62
C HIS A 79 -14.87 3.80 -6.87
N ILE A 80 -13.95 2.90 -7.18
CA ILE A 80 -12.61 3.25 -7.66
C ILE A 80 -12.68 3.22 -9.20
N LEU A 81 -12.09 4.24 -9.83
CA LEU A 81 -12.00 4.40 -11.28
C LEU A 81 -10.56 4.17 -11.76
#